data_AF-A0A225W867-F1
#
_entry.id   AF-A0A225W867-F1
#
_cell.length_a   1.000
_cell.length_b   1.000
_cell.length_c   1.000
_cell.angle_alpha   90.00
_cell.angle_beta   90.00
_cell.angle_gamma   90.00
#
_symmetry.space_group_name_H-M   'P 1'
#
loop_
_entity.id
_entity.type
_entity.pdbx_description
1 polymer ?
#
loop_
_entity_poly.entity_id
_entity_poly.type
_entity_poly.pdbx_seq_one_letter_code
_entity_poly.pdbx_strand_id
1 'polypeptide(L)'
;MLRDFELVRLLKRTDTELSLLGNFKSDKEKKMAVLIIQTATMDTGALDQLLAEMSLHEILANDIYSTFQGDVSRNIKPYKVNLIYPATETHVWKHTDQDFHMVVETKATYQTITKPFIENIPVEKMEWVYNILDQ
;
A
#
# COMPACT_ATOMS: atom_id res chain seq x y z
N MET A 1 -4.04 17.54 -3.18
CA MET A 1 -4.49 16.44 -2.32
C MET A 1 -3.43 16.06 -1.29
N LEU A 2 -2.26 15.51 -1.65
CA LEU A 2 -1.23 15.14 -0.66
C LEU A 2 -0.48 16.32 -0.01
N ARG A 3 -0.55 17.53 -0.57
CA ARG A 3 0.12 18.73 0.00
C ARG A 3 -0.37 19.09 1.41
N ASP A 4 -1.60 18.70 1.74
CA ASP A 4 -2.23 18.97 3.04
C ASP A 4 -2.12 17.78 3.99
N PHE A 5 -1.44 16.69 3.60
CA PHE A 5 -1.26 15.51 4.42
C PHE A 5 -0.21 15.77 5.50
N GLU A 6 -0.60 15.62 6.75
CA GLU A 6 0.29 15.67 7.91
C GLU A 6 0.59 14.25 8.37
N LEU A 7 1.85 13.84 8.19
CA LEU A 7 2.33 12.53 8.61
C LEU A 7 2.31 12.45 10.14
N VAL A 8 1.64 11.42 10.67
CA VAL A 8 1.65 11.10 12.09
C VAL A 8 2.72 10.06 12.40
N ARG A 9 2.73 8.94 11.64
CA ARG A 9 3.77 7.90 11.78
C ARG A 9 3.86 6.98 10.57
N LEU A 10 4.99 6.30 10.44
CA LEU A 10 5.17 5.16 9.54
C LEU A 10 4.41 3.94 10.10
N LEU A 11 3.66 3.26 9.24
CA LEU A 11 2.97 2.02 9.60
C LEU A 11 3.74 0.78 9.15
N LYS A 12 4.22 0.78 7.90
CA LYS A 12 4.97 -0.33 7.31
C LYS A 12 5.96 0.19 6.29
N ARG A 13 7.13 -0.45 6.22
CA ARG A 13 8.14 -0.23 5.19
C ARG A 13 8.70 -1.56 4.72
N THR A 14 8.70 -1.74 3.41
CA THR A 14 9.41 -2.81 2.71
C THR A 14 10.22 -2.19 1.58
N ASP A 15 10.89 -3.00 0.76
CA ASP A 15 11.63 -2.52 -0.40
C ASP A 15 10.71 -1.92 -1.48
N THR A 16 9.45 -2.33 -1.52
CA THR A 16 8.49 -1.95 -2.58
C THR A 16 7.26 -1.21 -2.08
N GLU A 17 7.07 -1.09 -0.76
CA GLU A 17 5.89 -0.46 -0.16
C GLU A 17 6.24 0.42 1.03
N LEU A 18 5.60 1.58 1.10
CA LEU A 18 5.55 2.49 2.23
C LEU A 18 4.10 2.76 2.63
N SER A 19 3.70 2.36 3.83
CA SER A 19 2.38 2.65 4.40
C SER A 19 2.50 3.66 5.54
N LEU A 20 1.70 4.72 5.49
CA LEU A 20 1.79 5.89 6.35
C LEU A 20 0.45 6.19 7.01
N LEU A 21 0.48 6.55 8.29
CA LEU A 21 -0.66 7.13 9.00
C LEU A 21 -0.51 8.64 9.04
N GLY A 22 -1.57 9.35 8.70
CA GLY A 22 -1.63 10.79 8.82
C GLY A 22 -3.04 11.30 9.01
N ASN A 23 -3.18 12.61 8.88
CA ASN A 23 -4.44 13.33 8.81
C ASN A 23 -4.30 14.49 7.80
N PHE A 24 -5.41 15.11 7.41
CA PHE A 24 -5.38 16.27 6.51
C PHE A 24 -5.54 17.56 7.29
N LYS A 25 -4.68 18.55 7.05
CA LYS A 25 -4.77 19.87 7.70
C LYS A 25 -6.09 20.60 7.46
N SER A 26 -6.72 20.33 6.32
CA SER A 26 -8.02 20.87 5.96
C SER A 26 -9.18 20.25 6.74
N ASP A 27 -8.98 19.08 7.37
CA ASP A 27 -9.99 18.41 8.18
C ASP A 27 -9.93 18.88 9.64
N LYS A 28 -10.97 19.59 10.08
CA LYS A 28 -11.10 20.08 11.45
C LYS A 28 -11.22 18.95 12.47
N GLU A 29 -11.77 17.81 12.06
CA GLU A 29 -11.96 16.64 12.93
C GLU A 29 -10.70 15.76 13.00
N LYS A 30 -9.66 16.07 12.22
CA LYS A 30 -8.39 15.32 12.14
C LYS A 30 -8.60 13.81 11.99
N LYS A 31 -9.52 13.40 11.11
CA LYS A 31 -9.78 11.99 10.82
C LYS A 31 -8.51 11.33 10.29
N MET A 32 -8.34 10.06 10.67
CA MET A 32 -7.19 9.28 10.24
C MET A 32 -7.24 9.07 8.73
N ALA A 33 -6.06 9.06 8.11
CA ALA A 33 -5.84 8.71 6.72
C ALA A 33 -4.70 7.69 6.65
N VAL A 34 -4.89 6.62 5.89
CA VAL A 34 -3.81 5.67 5.58
C VAL A 34 -3.40 5.88 4.12
N LEU A 35 -2.14 6.23 3.91
CA LEU A 35 -1.55 6.45 2.59
C LEU A 35 -0.57 5.31 2.30
N ILE A 36 -0.80 4.60 1.21
CA ILE A 36 0.01 3.46 0.77
C ILE A 36 0.67 3.82 -0.55
N ILE A 37 1.99 3.83 -0.59
CA ILE A 37 2.80 4.11 -1.78
C ILE A 37 3.56 2.83 -2.10
N GLN A 38 3.34 2.29 -3.29
CA GLN A 38 3.99 1.08 -3.77
C GLN A 38 4.71 1.34 -5.08
N THR A 39 5.83 0.65 -5.33
CA THR A 39 6.44 0.63 -6.67
C THR A 39 5.45 0.02 -7.66
N ALA A 40 5.24 0.69 -8.79
CA ALA A 40 4.42 0.15 -9.86
C ALA A 40 5.13 -1.03 -10.54
N THR A 41 4.36 -1.96 -11.10
CA THR A 41 4.90 -3.04 -11.92
C THR A 41 5.57 -2.45 -13.16
N MET A 42 6.73 -2.98 -13.54
CA MET A 42 7.39 -2.60 -14.79
C MET A 42 6.57 -3.09 -15.97
N ASP A 43 5.99 -2.15 -16.72
CA ASP A 43 5.24 -2.45 -17.94
C ASP A 43 6.22 -2.59 -19.11
N THR A 44 6.20 -3.76 -19.76
CA THR A 44 7.00 -4.02 -20.96
C THR A 44 6.43 -3.36 -22.20
N GLY A 45 5.15 -2.95 -22.20
CA GLY A 45 4.50 -2.29 -23.33
C GLY A 45 5.06 -0.91 -23.67
N ALA A 46 5.74 -0.26 -22.72
CA ALA A 46 6.34 1.07 -22.89
C ALA A 46 7.88 1.04 -22.74
N LEU A 47 8.51 -0.12 -22.97
CA LEU A 47 9.94 -0.29 -22.71
C LEU A 47 10.82 0.66 -23.55
N ASP A 48 10.51 0.83 -24.84
CA ASP A 48 11.27 1.72 -25.72
C ASP A 48 11.21 3.17 -25.24
N GLN A 49 10.04 3.61 -24.79
CA GLN A 49 9.86 4.95 -24.23
C GLN A 49 10.61 5.09 -22.90
N LEU A 50 10.53 4.09 -22.03
CA LEU A 50 11.29 4.07 -20.77
C LEU A 50 12.78 4.21 -21.01
N LEU A 51 13.35 3.41 -21.92
CA LEU A 51 14.77 3.45 -22.24
C LEU A 51 15.20 4.76 -22.88
N ALA A 52 14.34 5.36 -23.71
CA ALA A 52 14.64 6.63 -24.38
C ALA A 52 14.54 7.85 -23.44
N GLU A 53 13.61 7.84 -22.48
CA GLU A 53 13.33 9.01 -21.62
C GLU A 53 13.97 8.91 -20.22
N MET A 54 14.48 7.75 -19.81
CA MET A 54 15.14 7.57 -18.52
C MET A 54 16.50 8.27 -18.48
N SER A 55 16.73 9.06 -17.44
CA SER A 55 18.05 9.63 -17.17
C SER A 55 18.78 8.80 -16.12
N LEU A 56 20.05 8.48 -16.40
CA LEU A 56 20.89 7.65 -15.57
C LEU A 56 21.96 8.48 -14.85
N HIS A 57 22.10 8.25 -13.56
CA HIS A 57 23.16 8.80 -12.72
C HIS A 57 24.08 7.67 -12.29
N GLU A 58 25.35 7.72 -12.68
CA GLU A 58 26.30 6.66 -12.36
C GLU A 58 26.59 6.58 -10.85
N ILE A 59 26.52 5.37 -10.32
CA ILE A 59 26.89 5.04 -8.93
C ILE A 59 28.27 4.38 -8.90
N LEU A 60 28.50 3.44 -9.82
CA LEU A 60 29.72 2.64 -9.90
C LEU A 60 30.02 2.33 -11.37
N ALA A 61 31.29 2.38 -11.76
CA ALA A 61 31.77 1.83 -13.01
C ALA A 61 33.10 1.10 -12.77
N ASN A 62 33.18 -0.16 -13.21
CA ASN A 62 34.39 -0.97 -13.17
C ASN A 62 34.40 -1.98 -14.33
N ASP A 63 35.32 -1.77 -15.28
CA ASP A 63 35.43 -2.57 -16.51
C ASP A 63 34.08 -2.67 -17.24
N ILE A 64 33.52 -3.88 -17.38
CA ILE A 64 32.22 -4.11 -18.02
C ILE A 64 31.01 -3.97 -17.07
N TYR A 65 31.23 -3.61 -15.81
CA TYR A 65 30.18 -3.51 -14.80
C TYR A 65 29.92 -2.05 -14.40
N SER A 66 28.72 -1.56 -14.70
CA SER A 66 28.27 -0.25 -14.27
C SER A 66 26.92 -0.32 -13.57
N THR A 67 26.75 0.43 -12.48
CA THR A 67 25.51 0.56 -11.72
C THR A 67 25.06 2.02 -11.77
N PHE A 68 23.78 2.25 -12.04
CA PHE A 68 23.20 3.59 -12.16
C PHE A 68 21.94 3.72 -11.30
N GLN A 69 21.66 4.93 -10.85
CA GLN A 69 20.33 5.34 -10.39
C GLN A 69 19.58 5.97 -11.56
N GLY A 70 18.39 5.45 -11.87
CA GLY A 70 17.55 5.98 -12.95
C GLY A 70 16.46 6.91 -12.42
N ASP A 71 16.34 8.09 -13.02
CA ASP A 71 15.13 8.92 -12.91
C ASP A 71 14.22 8.63 -14.08
N VAL A 72 12.95 8.38 -13.76
CA VAL A 72 11.93 8.06 -14.73
C VAL A 72 11.20 9.33 -15.17
N SER A 73 10.92 9.46 -16.47
CA SER A 73 10.16 10.59 -17.01
C SER A 73 8.76 10.71 -16.38
N ARG A 74 8.17 11.92 -16.43
CA ARG A 74 6.84 12.20 -15.86
C ARG A 74 5.70 11.42 -16.52
N ASN A 75 5.92 10.93 -17.74
CA ASN A 75 4.94 10.19 -18.51
C ASN A 75 4.73 8.79 -17.92
N ILE A 76 5.76 8.25 -17.29
CA ILE A 76 5.73 6.95 -16.64
C ILE A 76 5.29 7.15 -15.19
N LYS A 77 4.50 6.21 -14.68
CA LYS A 77 3.97 6.23 -13.31
C LYS A 77 4.72 5.18 -12.48
N PRO A 78 5.86 5.53 -11.86
CA PRO A 78 6.68 4.56 -11.14
C PRO A 78 6.07 4.11 -9.81
N TYR A 79 5.01 4.77 -9.35
CA TYR A 79 4.35 4.47 -8.09
C TYR A 79 2.84 4.29 -8.26
N LYS A 80 2.31 3.28 -7.57
CA LYS A 80 0.88 3.14 -7.27
C LYS A 80 0.62 3.76 -5.90
N VAL A 81 -0.34 4.68 -5.81
CA VAL A 81 -0.70 5.35 -4.56
C VAL A 81 -2.16 5.04 -4.25
N ASN A 82 -2.42 4.49 -3.06
CA ASN A 82 -3.76 4.25 -2.55
C ASN A 82 -3.99 5.10 -1.29
N LEU A 83 -5.16 5.71 -1.17
CA LEU A 83 -5.55 6.50 -0.01
C LEU A 83 -6.83 5.91 0.59
N ILE A 84 -6.78 5.63 1.90
CA ILE A 84 -7.94 5.23 2.68
C ILE A 84 -8.30 6.41 3.58
N TYR A 85 -9.47 7.01 3.35
CA TYR A 85 -9.96 8.15 4.13
C TYR A 85 -11.50 8.20 4.13
N PRO A 86 -12.15 8.38 5.30
CA PRO A 86 -11.55 8.32 6.64
C PRO A 86 -11.15 6.88 7.01
N ALA A 87 -9.96 6.73 7.58
CA ALA A 87 -9.47 5.45 8.06
C ALA A 87 -10.00 5.16 9.48
N THR A 88 -10.26 3.89 9.76
CA THR A 88 -10.62 3.39 11.09
C THR A 88 -9.38 2.75 11.73
N GLU A 89 -9.43 2.44 13.03
CA GLU A 89 -8.35 1.70 13.69
C GLU A 89 -8.07 0.37 12.98
N THR A 90 -9.09 -0.34 12.50
CA THR A 90 -8.90 -1.58 11.73
C THR A 90 -8.08 -1.36 10.46
N HIS A 91 -8.30 -0.25 9.74
CA HIS A 91 -7.47 0.09 8.57
C HIS A 91 -6.01 0.35 8.97
N VAL A 92 -5.80 1.08 10.06
CA VAL A 92 -4.46 1.35 10.58
C VAL A 92 -3.75 0.05 10.95
N TRP A 93 -4.41 -0.84 11.70
CA TRP A 93 -3.86 -2.13 12.08
C TRP A 93 -3.51 -3.00 10.87
N LYS A 94 -4.38 -3.08 9.87
CA LYS A 94 -4.15 -3.85 8.63
C LYS A 94 -2.90 -3.41 7.86
N HIS A 95 -2.60 -2.10 7.89
CA HIS A 95 -1.46 -1.51 7.17
C HIS A 95 -0.24 -1.23 8.06
N THR A 96 -0.34 -1.54 9.36
CA THR A 96 0.82 -1.59 10.26
C THR A 96 1.60 -2.86 9.98
N ASP A 97 2.92 -2.81 10.08
CA ASP A 97 3.76 -4.00 10.01
C ASP A 97 3.37 -4.97 11.14
N GLN A 98 3.23 -6.25 10.80
CA GLN A 98 2.73 -7.27 11.73
C GLN A 98 3.70 -8.44 11.79
N ASP A 99 3.90 -8.95 13.00
CA ASP A 99 4.57 -10.23 13.23
C ASP A 99 3.60 -11.36 12.93
N PHE A 100 3.87 -12.09 11.83
CA PHE A 100 3.04 -13.23 11.44
C PHE A 100 3.46 -14.49 12.19
N HIS A 101 2.48 -15.23 12.68
CA HIS A 101 2.66 -16.54 13.28
C HIS A 101 1.93 -17.59 12.43
N MET A 102 2.62 -18.69 12.13
CA MET A 102 1.98 -19.84 11.50
C MET A 102 1.19 -20.61 12.55
N VAL A 103 -0.08 -20.87 12.27
CA VAL A 103 -0.97 -21.69 13.09
C VAL A 103 -1.56 -22.79 12.23
N VAL A 104 -1.74 -23.98 12.82
CA VAL A 104 -2.45 -25.10 12.18
C VAL A 104 -3.80 -25.24 12.86
N GLU A 105 -4.85 -24.86 12.15
CA GLU A 105 -6.22 -24.95 12.66
C GLU A 105 -6.79 -26.36 12.42
N THR A 106 -7.40 -26.94 13.46
CA THR A 106 -8.20 -28.17 13.32
C THR A 106 -9.67 -27.83 13.10
N LYS A 107 -10.45 -28.76 12.53
CA LYS A 107 -11.91 -28.61 12.39
C LYS A 107 -12.59 -28.23 13.71
N ALA A 108 -12.18 -28.83 14.84
CA ALA A 108 -12.76 -28.53 16.14
C ALA A 108 -12.45 -27.08 16.55
N THR A 109 -11.19 -26.67 16.43
CA THR A 109 -10.73 -25.29 16.71
C THR A 109 -11.49 -24.26 15.87
N TYR A 110 -11.67 -24.52 14.57
CA TYR A 110 -12.45 -23.66 13.69
C TYR A 110 -13.88 -23.47 14.20
N GLN A 111 -14.56 -24.57 14.54
CA GLN A 111 -15.96 -24.53 14.99
C GLN A 111 -16.13 -23.79 16.32
N THR A 112 -15.16 -23.90 17.23
CA THR A 112 -15.29 -23.35 18.60
C THR A 112 -14.69 -21.96 18.77
N ILE A 113 -13.75 -21.54 17.92
CA ILE A 113 -13.00 -20.28 18.08
C ILE A 113 -13.19 -19.38 16.86
N THR A 114 -12.74 -19.82 15.68
CA THR A 114 -12.66 -18.95 14.49
C THR A 114 -14.03 -18.63 13.90
N LYS A 115 -14.92 -19.62 13.79
CA LYS A 115 -16.27 -19.41 13.26
C LYS A 115 -17.08 -18.40 14.12
N PRO A 116 -17.16 -18.54 15.46
CA PRO A 116 -17.82 -17.54 16.30
C PRO A 116 -17.20 -16.15 16.16
N PHE A 117 -15.88 -16.05 16.01
CA PHE A 117 -15.23 -14.76 15.75
C PHE A 117 -15.68 -14.15 14.41
N ILE A 118 -15.68 -14.92 13.33
CA ILE A 118 -16.12 -14.47 12.00
C ILE A 118 -17.59 -14.02 12.01
N GLU A 119 -18.48 -14.79 12.66
CA GLU A 119 -19.91 -14.49 12.74
C GLU A 119 -20.22 -13.21 13.54
N ASN A 120 -19.30 -12.77 14.40
CA ASN A 120 -19.41 -11.51 15.14
C ASN A 120 -18.89 -10.29 14.34
N ILE A 121 -18.31 -10.49 13.15
CA ILE A 121 -17.85 -9.37 12.31
C ILE A 121 -19.08 -8.69 11.68
N PRO A 122 -19.24 -7.35 11.81
CA PRO A 122 -20.40 -6.65 11.27
C PRO A 122 -20.51 -6.78 9.75
N VAL A 123 -21.73 -7.04 9.25
CA VAL A 123 -22.01 -7.32 7.82
C VAL A 123 -21.75 -6.11 6.94
N GLU A 124 -21.87 -4.90 7.50
CA GLU A 124 -21.63 -3.62 6.80
C GLU A 124 -20.19 -3.52 6.29
N LYS A 125 -19.25 -4.32 6.83
CA LYS A 125 -17.87 -4.39 6.30
C LYS A 125 -17.79 -5.06 4.91
N MET A 126 -18.81 -5.81 4.50
CA MET A 126 -18.90 -6.47 3.20
C MET A 126 -19.69 -5.64 2.16
N GLU A 127 -20.21 -4.47 2.52
CA GLU A 127 -21.06 -3.64 1.66
C GLU A 127 -20.42 -3.33 0.29
N TRP A 128 -19.12 -3.07 0.28
CA TRP A 128 -18.38 -2.79 -0.96
C TRP A 128 -18.41 -3.95 -1.97
N VAL A 129 -18.58 -5.19 -1.50
CA VAL A 129 -18.70 -6.37 -2.37
C VAL A 129 -20.05 -6.35 -3.07
N TYR A 130 -21.14 -6.10 -2.33
CA TYR A 130 -22.49 -5.99 -2.89
C TYR A 130 -22.59 -4.84 -3.90
N ASN A 131 -21.96 -3.70 -3.59
CA ASN A 131 -21.87 -2.56 -4.51
C ASN A 131 -21.18 -2.88 -5.87
N ILE A 132 -20.39 -3.96 -5.95
CA ILE A 132 -19.77 -4.44 -7.19
C ILE A 132 -20.66 -5.48 -7.89
N LEU A 133 -21.28 -6.38 -7.12
CA LEU A 133 -22.06 -7.49 -7.66
C LEU A 133 -23.44 -7.09 -8.16
N ASP A 134 -24.07 -6.09 -7.53
CA ASP A 134 -25.41 -5.61 -7.87
C ASP A 134 -25.39 -4.50 -8.94
N GLN A 135 -24.32 -4.42 -9.74
CA GLN A 135 -24.20 -3.51 -10.88
C GLN A 135 -24.83 -4.04 -12.16
#